data_AF-A0A0C2G4E1-F1
#
_entry.id   AF-A0A0C2G4E1-F1
#
_cell.length_a   1.000
_cell.length_b   1.000
_cell.length_c   1.000
_cell.angle_alpha   90.00
_cell.angle_beta   90.00
_cell.angle_gamma   90.00
#
_symmetry.space_group_name_H-M   'P 1'
#
loop_
_entity.id
_entity.type
_entity.pdbx_description
1 polymer ?
#
loop_
_entity_poly.entity_id
_entity_poly.type
_entity_poly.pdbx_seq_one_letter_code
_entity_poly.pdbx_strand_id
1 'polypeptide(L)'
;MIEITNPVVIVEQYELEEVSLSALLGLLKNSYVDARAVIRRDPHVALLAQILNDTPVYRAICSVLLEDVNIQDQATRTSRRASAPALPAIELLSIAISRYASLKASIRSTDSDIMLAPLHTLLLSPLQPSGLNVLDILLLYIEEADDLPAHALYAARILRELCAVRPSLQSRMVELLRARRMVSRNSRGIRNVLNPGVVRYTVQDMVAL
;
A
#
# COMPACT_ATOMS: atom_id res chain seq x y z
N MET A 1 4.35 32.69 0.46
CA MET A 1 2.92 32.75 0.80
C MET A 1 2.69 31.59 1.74
N ILE A 2 2.56 31.84 3.04
CA ILE A 2 2.32 30.78 4.03
C ILE A 2 0.81 30.59 4.05
N GLU A 3 0.30 29.55 3.40
CA GLU A 3 -1.06 29.10 3.63
C GLU A 3 -1.13 28.61 5.07
N ILE A 4 -1.72 29.44 5.94
CA ILE A 4 -2.08 29.04 7.29
C ILE A 4 -3.35 28.20 7.13
N THR A 5 -3.17 26.94 6.75
CA THR A 5 -4.28 25.98 6.68
C THR A 5 -4.82 25.81 8.09
N ASN A 6 -6.11 26.12 8.28
CA ASN A 6 -6.76 26.11 9.59
C ASN A 6 -6.65 24.71 10.22
N PRO A 7 -6.10 24.54 11.44
CA PRO A 7 -5.87 23.23 12.04
C PRO A 7 -7.15 22.40 12.23
N VAL A 8 -8.32 23.05 12.30
CA VAL A 8 -9.62 22.35 12.36
C VAL A 8 -9.93 21.64 11.03
N VAL A 9 -9.64 22.29 9.90
CA VAL A 9 -9.90 21.76 8.55
C VAL A 9 -9.03 20.54 8.26
N ILE A 10 -7.78 20.54 8.75
CA ILE A 10 -6.85 19.42 8.60
C ILE A 10 -7.36 18.18 9.36
N VAL A 11 -7.93 18.35 10.55
CA VAL A 11 -8.46 17.24 11.35
C VAL A 11 -9.70 16.63 10.69
N GLU A 12 -10.62 17.47 10.20
CA GLU A 12 -11.82 17.01 9.49
C GLU A 12 -11.47 16.26 8.19
N GLN A 13 -10.42 16.71 7.48
CA GLN A 13 -9.94 16.03 6.28
C GLN A 13 -9.40 14.63 6.58
N TYR A 14 -8.51 14.48 7.58
CA TYR A 14 -7.94 13.18 7.93
C TYR A 14 -9.01 12.19 8.42
N GLU A 15 -10.01 12.68 9.17
CA GLU A 15 -11.13 11.84 9.62
C GLU A 15 -11.96 11.36 8.42
N LEU A 16 -12.25 12.23 7.46
CA LEU A 16 -12.97 11.85 6.25
C LEU A 16 -12.17 10.82 5.42
N GLU A 17 -10.87 11.00 5.27
CA GLU A 17 -9.98 10.06 4.58
C GLU A 17 -9.96 8.70 5.27
N GLU A 18 -9.78 8.68 6.61
CA GLU A 18 -9.77 7.45 7.41
C GLU A 18 -11.08 6.69 7.27
N VAL A 19 -12.22 7.36 7.42
CA VAL A 19 -13.55 6.75 7.31
C VAL A 19 -13.79 6.23 5.89
N SER A 20 -13.44 7.02 4.86
CA SER A 20 -13.63 6.64 3.46
C SER A 20 -12.80 5.41 3.09
N LEU A 21 -11.52 5.41 3.47
CA LEU A 21 -10.62 4.28 3.24
C LEU A 21 -11.06 3.05 4.03
N SER A 22 -11.49 3.23 5.27
CA SER A 22 -12.02 2.13 6.10
C SER A 22 -13.29 1.51 5.52
N ALA A 23 -14.18 2.32 4.93
CA ALA A 23 -15.37 1.83 4.23
C ALA A 23 -15.01 1.02 2.98
N LEU A 24 -14.11 1.53 2.14
CA LEU A 24 -13.59 0.81 0.97
C LEU A 24 -12.90 -0.50 1.37
N LEU A 25 -12.15 -0.47 2.46
CA LEU A 25 -11.50 -1.64 3.03
C LEU A 25 -12.51 -2.69 3.50
N GLY A 26 -13.60 -2.26 4.14
CA GLY A 26 -14.71 -3.13 4.54
C GLY A 26 -15.36 -3.86 3.37
N LEU A 27 -15.50 -3.17 2.21
CA LEU A 27 -15.97 -3.80 0.97
C LEU A 27 -15.00 -4.87 0.47
N LEU A 28 -13.68 -4.64 0.55
CA LEU A 28 -12.73 -5.65 0.08
C LEU A 28 -12.59 -6.81 1.05
N LYS A 29 -12.44 -6.59 2.35
CA LYS A 29 -12.11 -7.62 3.36
C LYS A 29 -12.96 -8.88 3.26
N ASN A 30 -14.26 -8.72 3.02
CA ASN A 30 -15.23 -9.81 3.04
C ASN A 30 -15.59 -10.35 1.64
N SER A 31 -14.93 -9.88 0.58
CA SER A 31 -15.25 -10.26 -0.79
C SER A 31 -14.20 -11.18 -1.41
N TYR A 32 -14.67 -12.13 -2.22
CA TYR A 32 -13.85 -13.06 -2.99
C TYR A 32 -13.81 -12.66 -4.46
N VAL A 33 -12.68 -12.89 -5.11
CA VAL A 33 -12.51 -12.62 -6.53
C VAL A 33 -12.47 -13.94 -7.28
N ASP A 34 -13.53 -14.21 -8.02
CA ASP A 34 -13.67 -15.34 -8.92
C ASP A 34 -14.29 -14.89 -10.26
N ALA A 35 -14.40 -15.84 -11.20
CA ALA A 35 -15.01 -15.60 -12.50
C ALA A 35 -16.45 -15.07 -12.41
N ARG A 36 -17.22 -15.54 -11.42
CA ARG A 36 -18.61 -15.13 -11.24
C ARG A 36 -18.71 -13.66 -10.84
N ALA A 37 -17.89 -13.22 -9.88
CA ALA A 37 -17.83 -11.83 -9.44
C ALA A 37 -17.43 -10.89 -10.58
N VAL A 38 -16.51 -11.33 -11.45
CA VAL A 38 -16.10 -10.56 -12.64
C VAL A 38 -17.25 -10.42 -13.65
N ILE A 39 -17.93 -11.52 -14.00
CA ILE A 39 -19.08 -11.51 -14.92
C ILE A 39 -20.20 -10.60 -14.41
N ARG A 40 -20.49 -10.67 -13.10
CA ARG A 40 -21.54 -9.87 -12.47
C ARG A 40 -21.14 -8.41 -12.23
N ARG A 41 -19.87 -8.07 -12.46
CA ARG A 41 -19.31 -6.74 -12.18
C ARG A 41 -19.58 -6.30 -10.74
N ASP A 42 -19.37 -7.22 -9.80
CA ASP A 42 -19.61 -6.96 -8.39
C ASP A 42 -18.77 -5.75 -7.91
N PRO A 43 -19.26 -4.93 -6.96
CA PRO A 43 -18.62 -3.66 -6.60
C PRO A 43 -17.15 -3.80 -6.16
N HIS A 44 -16.78 -4.88 -5.48
CA HIS A 44 -15.40 -5.11 -5.06
C HIS A 44 -14.46 -5.39 -6.24
N VAL A 45 -14.96 -5.97 -7.34
CA VAL A 45 -14.17 -6.15 -8.58
C VAL A 45 -13.89 -4.80 -9.23
N ALA A 46 -14.90 -3.93 -9.31
CA ALA A 46 -14.73 -2.58 -9.82
C ALA A 46 -13.74 -1.78 -8.96
N LEU A 47 -13.87 -1.84 -7.63
CA LEU A 47 -12.94 -1.20 -6.70
C LEU A 47 -11.51 -1.71 -6.85
N LEU A 48 -11.32 -3.02 -6.97
CA LEU A 48 -9.99 -3.59 -7.24
C LEU A 48 -9.41 -3.10 -8.57
N ALA A 49 -10.22 -3.01 -9.62
CA ALA A 49 -9.78 -2.46 -10.90
C ALA A 49 -9.39 -0.98 -10.78
N GLN A 50 -10.07 -0.19 -9.94
CA GLN A 50 -9.68 1.19 -9.66
C GLN A 50 -8.33 1.26 -8.92
N ILE A 51 -8.13 0.44 -7.89
CA ILE A 51 -6.88 0.46 -7.08
C ILE A 51 -5.69 -0.10 -7.88
N LEU A 52 -5.91 -1.09 -8.75
CA LEU A 52 -4.86 -1.79 -9.51
C LEU A 52 -4.58 -1.17 -10.89
N ASN A 53 -4.97 0.08 -11.09
CA ASN A 53 -4.68 0.89 -12.26
C ASN A 53 -4.34 2.31 -11.82
N ASP A 54 -3.71 3.10 -12.71
CA ASP A 54 -3.45 4.51 -12.46
C ASP A 54 -4.75 5.33 -12.57
N THR A 55 -5.59 5.25 -11.54
CA THR A 55 -6.88 5.93 -11.42
C THR A 55 -6.83 6.98 -10.32
N PRO A 56 -7.83 7.89 -10.23
CA PRO A 56 -7.94 8.82 -9.12
C PRO A 56 -7.96 8.13 -7.75
N VAL A 57 -8.57 6.94 -7.62
CA VAL A 57 -8.59 6.18 -6.37
C VAL A 57 -7.19 5.70 -5.99
N TYR A 58 -6.45 5.14 -6.95
CA TYR A 58 -5.07 4.72 -6.72
C TYR A 58 -4.18 5.90 -6.32
N ARG A 59 -4.28 7.02 -7.04
CA ARG A 59 -3.51 8.23 -6.75
C ARG A 59 -3.86 8.80 -5.38
N ALA A 60 -5.13 8.83 -4.99
CA ALA A 60 -5.56 9.28 -3.67
C ALA A 60 -4.96 8.41 -2.55
N ILE A 61 -5.00 7.09 -2.69
CA ILE A 61 -4.33 6.17 -1.75
C ILE A 61 -2.83 6.49 -1.66
N CYS A 62 -2.17 6.69 -2.80
CA CYS A 62 -0.74 7.01 -2.82
C CYS A 62 -0.43 8.39 -2.20
N SER A 63 -1.29 9.39 -2.39
CA SER A 63 -1.14 10.71 -1.77
C SER A 63 -1.19 10.63 -0.26
N VAL A 64 -2.16 9.90 0.32
CA VAL A 64 -2.27 9.69 1.77
C VAL A 64 -1.00 9.04 2.33
N LEU A 65 -0.51 7.99 1.66
CA LEU A 65 0.72 7.31 2.08
C LEU A 65 1.95 8.21 1.97
N LEU A 66 2.01 9.03 0.91
CA LEU A 66 3.12 9.93 0.67
C LEU A 66 3.14 11.08 1.69
N GLU A 67 1.98 11.62 2.04
CA GLU A 67 1.83 12.66 3.06
C GLU A 67 2.29 12.15 4.43
N ASP A 68 1.88 10.95 4.82
CA ASP A 68 2.29 10.34 6.09
C ASP A 68 3.81 10.19 6.23
N VAL A 69 4.49 9.67 5.19
CA VAL A 69 5.97 9.55 5.25
C VAL A 69 6.69 10.90 5.18
N ASN A 70 6.12 11.91 4.50
CA ASN A 70 6.70 13.25 4.48
C ASN A 70 6.59 13.94 5.85
N ILE A 71 5.49 13.74 6.57
CA ILE A 71 5.30 14.26 7.93
C ILE A 71 6.29 13.61 8.91
N GLN A 72 6.56 12.30 8.74
CA GLN A 72 7.58 11.58 9.53
C GLN A 72 8.98 12.15 9.33
N ASP A 73 9.35 12.54 8.11
CA ASP A 73 10.68 13.10 7.80
C ASP A 73 10.89 14.52 8.35
N GLN A 74 9.81 15.31 8.54
CA GLN A 74 9.88 16.74 8.87
C GLN A 74 9.78 17.11 10.37
N ALA A 75 9.35 16.23 11.28
CA ALA A 75 9.12 16.63 12.68
C ALA A 75 9.38 15.55 13.75
N THR A 76 9.91 15.98 14.89
CA THR A 76 9.89 15.30 16.19
C THR A 76 8.52 14.70 16.52
N ARG A 77 8.34 13.39 16.28
CA ARG A 77 7.51 12.37 16.99
C ARG A 77 6.17 12.73 17.65
N THR A 78 5.56 13.88 17.36
CA THR A 78 4.28 14.31 17.95
C THR A 78 3.22 14.43 16.87
N SER A 79 2.72 13.31 16.32
CA SER A 79 1.34 13.24 15.83
C SER A 79 0.93 11.82 15.45
N ARG A 80 0.39 11.05 16.40
CA ARG A 80 -0.37 9.81 16.07
C ARG A 80 -1.61 10.06 15.20
N ARG A 81 -2.04 11.32 15.03
CA ARG A 81 -3.22 11.69 14.23
C ARG A 81 -2.94 11.75 12.73
N ALA A 82 -1.69 11.98 12.31
CA ALA A 82 -1.33 12.01 10.89
C ALA A 82 -1.33 10.60 10.25
N SER A 83 -1.08 9.55 11.04
CA SER A 83 -1.02 8.17 10.55
C SER A 83 -2.39 7.47 10.45
N ALA A 84 -3.46 8.09 10.95
CA ALA A 84 -4.78 7.46 11.02
C ALA A 84 -5.34 7.04 9.64
N PRO A 85 -5.31 7.89 8.58
CA PRO A 85 -5.74 7.46 7.25
C PRO A 85 -4.70 6.58 6.52
N ALA A 86 -3.43 6.64 6.90
CA ALA A 86 -2.36 5.86 6.27
C ALA A 86 -2.51 4.35 6.49
N LEU A 87 -2.98 3.92 7.66
CA LEU A 87 -3.17 2.52 7.98
C LEU A 87 -4.20 1.81 7.07
N PRO A 88 -5.46 2.29 6.95
CA PRO A 88 -6.41 1.70 6.02
C PRO A 88 -5.97 1.85 4.56
N ALA A 89 -5.22 2.90 4.20
CA ALA A 89 -4.65 3.06 2.85
C ALA A 89 -3.65 1.95 2.49
N ILE A 90 -2.67 1.69 3.36
CA ILE A 90 -1.66 0.65 3.10
C ILE A 90 -2.28 -0.75 3.15
N GLU A 91 -3.28 -0.95 4.01
CA GLU A 91 -4.04 -2.20 4.06
C GLU A 91 -4.85 -2.43 2.77
N LEU A 92 -5.55 -1.42 2.28
CA LEU A 92 -6.27 -1.44 1.00
C LEU A 92 -5.35 -1.86 -0.15
N LEU A 93 -4.18 -1.22 -0.23
CA LEU A 93 -3.19 -1.52 -1.26
C LEU A 93 -2.65 -2.95 -1.12
N SER A 94 -2.40 -3.42 0.11
CA SER A 94 -1.97 -4.79 0.38
C SER A 94 -3.02 -5.83 -0.05
N ILE A 95 -4.30 -5.61 0.27
CA ILE A 95 -5.39 -6.50 -0.14
C ILE A 95 -5.55 -6.47 -1.67
N ALA A 96 -5.50 -5.31 -2.30
CA ALA A 96 -5.59 -5.22 -3.75
C ALA A 96 -4.47 -5.99 -4.46
N ILE A 97 -3.22 -5.80 -4.02
CA ILE A 97 -2.05 -6.47 -4.61
C ILE A 97 -2.10 -7.98 -4.40
N SER A 98 -2.46 -8.47 -3.20
CA SER A 98 -2.61 -9.90 -2.94
C SER A 98 -3.69 -10.58 -3.80
N ARG A 99 -4.68 -9.82 -4.26
CA ARG A 99 -5.76 -10.30 -5.15
C ARG A 99 -5.44 -10.16 -6.63
N TYR A 100 -4.36 -9.47 -6.99
CA TYR A 100 -4.01 -9.17 -8.38
C TYR A 100 -3.96 -10.43 -9.25
N ALA A 101 -3.30 -11.49 -8.79
CA ALA A 101 -3.16 -12.73 -9.55
C ALA A 101 -4.52 -13.42 -9.80
N SER A 102 -5.36 -13.53 -8.76
CA SER A 102 -6.70 -14.13 -8.88
C SER A 102 -7.62 -13.32 -9.79
N LEU A 103 -7.60 -11.99 -9.64
CA LEU A 103 -8.38 -11.09 -10.48
C LEU A 103 -7.95 -11.19 -11.95
N LYS A 104 -6.64 -11.16 -12.20
CA LYS A 104 -6.09 -11.31 -13.55
C LYS A 104 -6.46 -12.64 -14.18
N ALA A 105 -6.43 -13.74 -13.42
CA ALA A 105 -6.87 -15.04 -13.90
C ALA A 105 -8.37 -15.06 -14.24
N SER A 106 -9.20 -14.48 -13.36
CA SER A 106 -10.66 -14.43 -13.52
C SER A 106 -11.09 -13.57 -14.71
N ILE A 107 -10.44 -12.42 -14.94
CA ILE A 107 -10.66 -11.58 -16.13
C ILE A 107 -10.37 -12.38 -17.41
N ARG A 108 -9.22 -13.08 -17.44
CA ARG A 108 -8.81 -13.88 -18.60
C ARG A 108 -9.75 -15.06 -18.87
N SER A 109 -10.37 -15.64 -17.85
CA SER A 109 -11.27 -16.79 -18.02
C SER A 109 -12.70 -16.39 -18.38
N THR A 110 -13.04 -15.10 -18.35
CA THR A 110 -14.41 -14.61 -18.54
C THR A 110 -14.57 -13.68 -19.74
N ASP A 111 -13.53 -13.55 -20.57
CA ASP A 111 -13.46 -12.60 -21.68
C ASP A 111 -13.87 -11.16 -21.28
N SER A 112 -13.55 -10.78 -20.04
CA SER A 112 -13.88 -9.46 -19.51
C SER A 112 -13.02 -8.37 -20.15
N ASP A 113 -13.62 -7.20 -20.34
CA ASP A 113 -13.01 -5.96 -20.84
C ASP A 113 -12.14 -5.24 -19.80
N ILE A 114 -12.09 -5.72 -18.55
CA ILE A 114 -11.27 -5.10 -17.50
C ILE A 114 -9.78 -5.27 -17.83
N MET A 115 -9.06 -4.15 -17.85
CA MET A 115 -7.60 -4.13 -17.98
C MET A 115 -6.95 -3.84 -16.63
N LEU A 116 -5.83 -4.51 -16.35
CA LEU A 116 -5.02 -4.25 -15.15
C LEU A 116 -3.62 -3.81 -15.55
N ALA A 117 -3.14 -2.74 -14.93
CA ALA A 117 -1.77 -2.29 -15.07
C ALA A 117 -0.79 -3.37 -14.56
N PRO A 118 0.42 -3.48 -15.14
CA PRO A 118 1.47 -4.27 -14.54
C PRO A 118 1.85 -3.71 -13.17
N LEU A 119 1.86 -4.54 -12.12
CA LEU A 119 2.16 -4.10 -10.75
C LEU A 119 3.49 -3.35 -10.63
N HIS A 120 4.52 -3.78 -11.35
CA HIS A 120 5.82 -3.11 -11.32
C HIS A 120 5.75 -1.69 -11.89
N THR A 121 4.96 -1.46 -12.94
CA THR A 121 4.75 -0.12 -13.50
C THR A 121 4.05 0.75 -12.47
N LEU A 122 2.99 0.24 -11.85
CA LEU A 122 2.20 0.98 -10.87
C LEU A 122 3.06 1.37 -9.65
N LEU A 123 3.77 0.42 -9.05
CA LEU A 123 4.44 0.62 -7.76
C LEU A 123 5.84 1.23 -7.85
N LEU A 124 6.49 1.18 -9.02
CA LEU A 124 7.82 1.75 -9.21
C LEU A 124 7.80 3.11 -9.93
N SER A 125 6.64 3.55 -10.40
CA SER A 125 6.48 4.87 -10.99
C SER A 125 6.63 5.97 -9.93
N PRO A 126 7.36 7.05 -10.22
CA PRO A 126 7.53 8.15 -9.27
C PRO A 126 6.20 8.88 -9.03
N LEU A 127 5.84 9.03 -7.77
CA LEU A 127 4.71 9.82 -7.29
C LEU A 127 5.14 11.29 -7.20
N GLN A 128 4.25 12.18 -7.62
CA GLN A 128 4.45 13.61 -7.46
C GLN A 128 3.84 14.08 -6.13
N PRO A 129 4.42 15.10 -5.46
CA PRO A 129 5.56 15.90 -5.91
C PRO A 129 6.94 15.37 -5.46
N SER A 130 7.01 14.34 -4.61
CA SER A 130 8.25 13.92 -3.94
C SER A 130 9.25 13.19 -4.85
N GLY A 131 8.79 12.55 -5.93
CA GLY A 131 9.58 11.62 -6.74
C GLY A 131 9.81 10.25 -6.10
N LEU A 132 9.30 10.03 -4.89
CA LEU A 132 9.21 8.70 -4.27
C LEU A 132 8.20 7.86 -5.01
N ASN A 133 8.44 6.56 -5.13
CA ASN A 133 7.46 5.60 -5.57
C ASN A 133 6.92 4.80 -4.38
N VAL A 134 5.93 3.93 -4.62
CA VAL A 134 5.34 3.13 -3.54
C VAL A 134 6.41 2.26 -2.87
N LEU A 135 7.35 1.67 -3.62
CA LEU A 135 8.41 0.85 -3.04
C LEU A 135 9.24 1.60 -1.98
N ASP A 136 9.54 2.88 -2.22
CA ASP A 136 10.27 3.69 -1.22
C ASP A 136 9.45 3.87 0.07
N ILE A 137 8.15 4.17 -0.08
CA ILE A 137 7.20 4.30 1.03
C ILE A 137 7.14 2.99 1.84
N LEU A 138 7.05 1.84 1.17
CA LEU A 138 7.02 0.54 1.85
C LEU A 138 8.25 0.31 2.73
N LEU A 139 9.42 0.75 2.28
CA LEU A 139 10.65 0.60 3.06
C LEU A 139 10.67 1.52 4.27
N LEU A 140 10.25 2.77 4.13
CA LEU A 140 10.14 3.69 5.26
C LEU A 140 9.25 3.10 6.36
N TYR A 141 8.11 2.52 6.01
CA TYR A 141 7.27 1.81 6.99
C TYR A 141 7.95 0.60 7.64
N ILE A 142 8.85 -0.07 6.94
CA ILE A 142 9.62 -1.20 7.50
C ILE A 142 10.73 -0.71 8.44
N GLU A 143 11.31 0.47 8.20
CA GLU A 143 12.25 1.09 9.14
C GLU A 143 11.54 1.47 10.44
N GLU A 144 10.33 1.99 10.33
CA GLU A 144 9.48 2.39 11.46
C GLU A 144 8.69 1.22 12.06
N ALA A 145 9.13 -0.03 11.89
CA ALA A 145 8.37 -1.20 12.35
C ALA A 145 8.15 -1.26 13.87
N ASP A 146 9.04 -0.66 14.66
CA ASP A 146 8.89 -0.59 16.12
C ASP A 146 7.78 0.39 16.54
N ASP A 147 7.61 1.49 15.79
CA ASP A 147 6.63 2.55 16.08
C ASP A 147 5.30 2.33 15.33
N LEU A 148 5.34 1.72 14.13
CA LEU A 148 4.22 1.50 13.21
C LEU A 148 4.13 0.03 12.74
N PRO A 149 4.01 -0.94 13.65
CA PRO A 149 4.15 -2.37 13.31
C PRO A 149 3.06 -2.87 12.35
N ALA A 150 1.85 -2.29 12.39
CA ALA A 150 0.78 -2.63 11.46
C ALA A 150 1.06 -2.15 10.03
N HIS A 151 1.63 -0.94 9.87
CA HIS A 151 2.04 -0.42 8.56
C HIS A 151 3.17 -1.27 7.98
N ALA A 152 4.17 -1.58 8.81
CA ALA A 152 5.28 -2.46 8.45
C ALA A 152 4.79 -3.84 7.99
N LEU A 153 3.79 -4.41 8.67
CA LEU A 153 3.18 -5.70 8.30
C LEU A 153 2.56 -5.66 6.89
N TYR A 154 1.77 -4.65 6.58
CA TYR A 154 1.15 -4.53 5.25
C TYR A 154 2.18 -4.23 4.16
N ALA A 155 3.17 -3.38 4.46
CA ALA A 155 4.29 -3.11 3.57
C ALA A 155 5.09 -4.39 3.26
N ALA A 156 5.37 -5.18 4.28
CA ALA A 156 6.04 -6.47 4.17
C ALA A 156 5.27 -7.46 3.27
N ARG A 157 3.94 -7.52 3.44
CA ARG A 157 3.06 -8.34 2.58
C ARG A 157 3.17 -7.90 1.12
N ILE A 158 3.09 -6.61 0.84
CA ILE A 158 3.21 -6.08 -0.53
C ILE A 158 4.57 -6.44 -1.13
N LEU A 159 5.67 -6.23 -0.39
CA LEU A 159 7.01 -6.59 -0.86
C LEU A 159 7.13 -8.07 -1.20
N ARG A 160 6.56 -8.95 -0.37
CA ARG A 160 6.56 -10.40 -0.61
C ARG A 160 5.83 -10.73 -1.90
N GLU A 161 4.63 -10.17 -2.13
CA GLU A 161 3.88 -10.38 -3.37
C GLU A 161 4.67 -9.89 -4.58
N LEU A 162 5.34 -8.74 -4.50
CA LEU A 162 6.17 -8.23 -5.60
C LEU A 162 7.37 -9.13 -5.91
N CYS A 163 8.01 -9.66 -4.87
CA CYS A 163 9.11 -10.60 -5.04
C CYS A 163 8.62 -11.91 -5.69
N ALA A 164 7.40 -12.35 -5.40
CA ALA A 164 6.84 -13.57 -5.97
C ALA A 164 6.52 -13.46 -7.48
N VAL A 165 6.36 -12.23 -8.03
CA VAL A 165 5.92 -12.05 -9.43
C VAL A 165 7.01 -12.41 -10.46
N ARG A 166 8.27 -11.96 -10.30
CA ARG A 166 9.34 -12.27 -11.26
C ARG A 166 10.76 -12.02 -10.70
N PRO A 167 11.74 -12.91 -10.91
CA PRO A 167 13.13 -12.70 -10.46
C PRO A 167 13.79 -11.40 -10.98
N SER A 168 13.52 -11.02 -12.23
CA SER A 168 14.05 -9.77 -12.80
C SER A 168 13.51 -8.52 -12.11
N LEU A 169 12.30 -8.60 -11.54
CA LEU A 169 11.72 -7.51 -10.76
C LEU A 169 12.45 -7.37 -9.42
N GLN A 170 12.83 -8.48 -8.78
CA GLN A 170 13.64 -8.46 -7.57
C GLN A 170 14.98 -7.76 -7.79
N SER A 171 15.68 -8.11 -8.88
CA SER A 171 16.96 -7.45 -9.24
C SER A 171 16.76 -5.95 -9.46
N ARG A 172 15.69 -5.56 -10.15
CA ARG A 172 15.38 -4.14 -10.39
C ARG A 172 15.02 -3.39 -9.11
N MET A 173 14.28 -4.01 -8.20
CA MET A 173 14.00 -3.46 -6.87
C MET A 173 15.32 -3.22 -6.13
N VAL A 174 16.20 -4.23 -6.05
CA VAL A 174 17.51 -4.08 -5.40
C VAL A 174 18.34 -2.95 -6.02
N GLU A 175 18.35 -2.79 -7.34
CA GLU A 175 19.03 -1.68 -8.02
C GLU A 175 18.46 -0.31 -7.64
N LEU A 176 17.13 -0.16 -7.67
CA LEU A 176 16.46 1.09 -7.30
C LEU A 176 16.78 1.47 -5.85
N LEU A 177 16.78 0.48 -4.96
CA LEU A 177 17.10 0.68 -3.56
C LEU A 177 18.59 1.02 -3.35
N ARG A 178 19.50 0.43 -4.12
CA ARG A 178 20.93 0.75 -4.07
C ARG A 178 21.19 2.18 -4.54
N ALA A 179 20.56 2.58 -5.65
CA ALA A 179 20.67 3.92 -6.21
C ALA A 179 20.26 5.01 -5.19
N ARG A 180 19.27 4.70 -4.35
CA ARG A 180 18.73 5.61 -3.33
C ARG A 180 19.41 5.49 -1.96
N ARG A 181 20.51 4.73 -1.85
CA ARG A 181 21.21 4.41 -0.58
C ARG A 181 20.32 3.79 0.51
N MET A 182 19.16 3.26 0.12
CA MET A 182 18.18 2.69 1.03
C MET A 182 18.54 1.25 1.42
N VAL A 183 19.28 0.51 0.58
CA VAL A 183 19.69 -0.88 0.92
C VAL A 183 20.53 -0.96 2.19
N SER A 184 21.50 -0.06 2.41
CA SER A 184 22.34 -0.10 3.60
C SER A 184 21.56 0.21 4.88
N ARG A 185 20.60 1.16 4.81
CA ARG A 185 19.72 1.52 5.93
C ARG A 185 18.66 0.45 6.23
N ASN A 186 18.08 -0.15 5.18
CA ASN A 186 16.96 -1.09 5.27
C ASN A 186 17.33 -2.58 5.30
N SER A 187 18.61 -2.93 5.13
CA SER A 187 19.04 -4.32 4.93
C SER A 187 18.56 -5.28 6.04
N ARG A 188 18.49 -4.82 7.29
CA ARG A 188 17.99 -5.60 8.43
C ARG A 188 16.46 -5.79 8.37
N GLY A 189 15.70 -4.72 8.12
CA GLY A 189 14.24 -4.78 8.00
C GLY A 189 13.79 -5.63 6.81
N ILE A 190 14.42 -5.44 5.65
CA ILE A 190 14.19 -6.25 4.44
C ILE A 190 14.51 -7.72 4.71
N ARG A 191 15.63 -8.04 5.37
CA ARG A 191 16.00 -9.42 5.70
C ARG A 191 14.99 -10.06 6.66
N ASN A 192 14.46 -9.30 7.62
CA ASN A 192 13.45 -9.78 8.56
C ASN A 192 12.12 -10.06 7.87
N VAL A 193 11.67 -9.17 6.98
CA VAL A 193 10.44 -9.31 6.20
C VAL A 193 10.49 -10.49 5.21
N LEU A 194 11.62 -10.67 4.53
CA LEU A 194 11.81 -11.73 3.55
C LEU A 194 12.11 -13.10 4.19
N ASN A 195 12.34 -13.16 5.50
CA ASN A 195 12.53 -14.42 6.20
C ASN A 195 11.17 -14.95 6.70
N PRO A 196 10.64 -16.06 6.13
CA PRO A 196 9.33 -16.60 6.49
C PRO A 196 9.22 -17.05 7.96
N GLY A 197 10.34 -17.15 8.70
CA GLY A 197 10.34 -17.43 10.13
C GLY A 197 10.01 -16.23 11.04
N VAL A 198 10.09 -14.99 10.54
CA VAL A 198 10.03 -13.77 11.38
C VAL A 198 8.66 -13.08 11.32
N VAL A 199 7.93 -13.18 10.20
CA VAL A 199 6.55 -12.68 10.08
C VAL A 199 5.58 -13.76 10.56
N ARG A 200 5.64 -14.09 11.85
CA ARG A 200 4.71 -15.03 12.52
C ARG A 200 3.63 -14.33 13.35
N TYR A 201 3.44 -13.02 13.16
CA TYR A 201 2.33 -12.30 13.78
C TYR A 201 1.20 -12.16 12.77
N THR A 202 0.10 -12.87 13.02
CA THR A 202 -1.16 -12.59 12.35
C THR A 202 -1.74 -11.29 12.91
N VAL A 203 -2.61 -10.61 12.16
CA VAL A 203 -3.30 -9.40 12.66
C VAL A 203 -4.06 -9.70 13.96
N GLN A 204 -4.48 -10.96 14.14
CA GLN A 204 -5.13 -11.47 15.35
C GLN A 204 -4.21 -11.43 16.59
N ASP A 205 -2.90 -11.64 16.40
CA ASP A 205 -1.90 -11.59 17.48
C ASP A 205 -1.57 -10.14 17.90
N MET A 206 -1.86 -9.16 17.03
CA MET A 206 -1.57 -7.74 17.28
C MET A 206 -2.76 -6.98 17.88
N VAL A 207 -3.98 -7.48 17.72
CA VAL A 207 -5.22 -6.89 18.28
C VAL A 207 -5.47 -7.36 19.73
N ALA A 208 -4.70 -8.33 20.23
CA ALA A 208 -4.82 -8.88 21.58
C ALA A 208 -3.99 -8.15 22.66
N LEU A 209 -3.48 -6.94 22.38
CA LEU A 209 -2.74 -6.11 23.32
C LEU A 209 -3.54 -4.88 23.75
#